data_AF-A0A852GZV7-F1
#
_entry.id   AF-A0A852GZV7-F1
#
_cell.length_a   1.000
_cell.length_b   1.000
_cell.length_c   1.000
_cell.angle_alpha   90.00
_cell.angle_beta   90.00
_cell.angle_gamma   90.00
#
_symmetry.space_group_name_H-M   'P 1'
#
loop_
_entity.id
_entity.type
_entity.pdbx_description
1 polymer ?
#
loop_
_entity_poly.entity_id
_entity_poly.type
_entity_poly.pdbx_seq_one_letter_code
_entity_poly.pdbx_strand_id
1 'polypeptide(L)' 'PPPCGPTPPFLLVLVPSAPSHAARRQAVRDTWGGNATAPHPGAGGGLPTRTLFVLGVPGGPEEQEALGAEARRFGDLL' A
#
# COMPACT_ATOMS: atom_id res chain seq x y z
N PRO A 1 15.12 -2.08 5.03
CA PRO A 1 14.22 -2.03 6.21
C PRO A 1 13.52 -3.38 6.41
N PRO A 2 13.28 -3.84 7.65
CA PRO A 2 12.45 -5.03 7.88
C PRO A 2 11.04 -4.78 7.31
N PRO A 3 10.42 -5.76 6.63
CA PRO A 3 9.17 -5.56 5.89
C PRO A 3 8.00 -5.18 6.80
N CYS A 4 8.05 -5.61 8.07
CA CYS A 4 7.15 -5.15 9.12
C CYS A 4 7.96 -4.39 10.18
N GLY A 5 7.43 -3.26 10.65
CA GLY A 5 7.95 -2.55 11.81
C GLY A 5 7.78 -3.38 13.10
N PRO A 6 8.09 -2.80 14.27
CA PRO A 6 8.02 -3.50 15.56
C PRO A 6 6.61 -4.01 15.91
N THR A 7 5.57 -3.43 15.31
CA THR A 7 4.18 -3.90 15.44
C THR A 7 3.76 -4.57 14.13
N PRO A 8 3.58 -5.90 14.11
CA PRO A 8 3.10 -6.58 12.91
C PRO A 8 1.64 -6.18 12.64
N PRO A 9 1.25 -6.05 11.35
CA PRO A 9 -0.15 -5.79 11.02
C PRO A 9 -1.01 -7.02 11.37
N PHE A 10 -2.23 -6.78 11.83
CA PHE A 10 -3.26 -7.81 11.98
C PHE A 10 -3.78 -8.27 10.61
N LEU A 11 -3.94 -7.33 9.68
CA LEU A 11 -4.34 -7.60 8.30
C LEU A 11 -3.34 -6.97 7.33
N LEU A 12 -2.80 -7.79 6.43
CA LEU A 12 -2.03 -7.36 5.27
C LEU A 12 -2.86 -7.56 4.01
N VAL A 13 -3.09 -6.49 3.24
CA VAL A 13 -3.78 -6.53 1.96
C VAL A 13 -2.75 -6.33 0.85
N LEU A 14 -2.67 -7.30 -0.07
CA LEU A 14 -1.83 -7.22 -1.25
C LEU A 14 -2.70 -6.95 -2.47
N VAL A 15 -2.45 -5.84 -3.16
CA VAL A 15 -3.24 -5.41 -4.31
C VAL A 15 -2.38 -5.49 -5.58
N PRO A 16 -2.60 -6.49 -6.45
CA PRO A 16 -1.95 -6.52 -7.75
C PRO A 16 -2.35 -5.30 -8.58
N SER A 17 -1.37 -4.58 -9.09
CA SER A 17 -1.59 -3.38 -9.89
C SER A 17 -0.58 -3.29 -11.03
N ALA A 18 -1.04 -2.91 -12.23
CA ALA A 18 -0.11 -2.55 -13.29
C ALA A 18 0.66 -1.26 -12.91
N PRO A 19 1.92 -1.10 -13.36
CA PRO A 19 2.67 0.14 -13.25
C PRO A 19 1.86 1.40 -13.57
N SER A 20 1.15 1.38 -14.72
CA SER A 20 0.36 2.50 -15.24
C SER A 20 -0.89 2.87 -14.42
N HIS A 21 -1.29 2.06 -13.45
CA HIS A 21 -2.51 2.26 -12.65
C HIS A 21 -2.36 3.24 -11.47
N ALA A 22 -1.56 4.31 -11.61
CA ALA A 22 -1.31 5.28 -10.53
C ALA A 22 -2.61 5.86 -9.93
N ALA A 23 -3.55 6.29 -10.77
CA ALA A 23 -4.83 6.84 -10.30
C ALA A 23 -5.69 5.81 -9.55
N ARG A 24 -5.62 4.52 -9.93
CA ARG A 24 -6.37 3.46 -9.24
C ARG A 24 -5.79 3.17 -7.87
N ARG A 25 -4.45 3.14 -7.76
CA ARG A 25 -3.76 3.02 -6.47
C ARG A 25 -4.12 4.17 -5.56
N GLN A 26 -4.14 5.40 -6.08
CA GLN A 26 -4.54 6.57 -5.31
C GLN A 26 -5.98 6.46 -4.80
N ALA A 27 -6.93 6.03 -5.64
CA ALA A 27 -8.31 5.81 -5.19
C ALA A 27 -8.42 4.76 -4.08
N VAL A 28 -7.62 3.70 -4.11
CA VAL A 28 -7.55 2.71 -3.02
C VAL A 28 -7.01 3.35 -1.74
N ARG A 29 -5.94 4.16 -1.82
CA ARG A 29 -5.40 4.90 -0.66
C ARG A 29 -6.41 5.89 -0.08
N ASP A 30 -7.14 6.61 -0.92
CA ASP A 30 -8.11 7.63 -0.49
C ASP A 30 -9.40 7.01 0.07
N THR A 31 -9.57 5.69 -0.07
CA THR A 31 -10.75 4.97 0.40
C THR A 31 -10.36 3.89 1.42
N TRP A 32 -10.68 2.63 1.13
CA TRP A 32 -10.58 1.54 2.09
C TRP A 32 -9.13 1.16 2.43
N GLY A 33 -8.19 1.39 1.52
CA GLY A 33 -6.80 0.94 1.63
C GLY A 33 -5.88 1.86 2.43
N GLY A 34 -6.28 3.12 2.67
CA GLY A 34 -5.53 4.08 3.50
C GLY A 34 -5.83 3.99 4.98
N ASN A 35 -6.85 3.22 5.38
CA ASN A 35 -7.17 3.02 6.80
C ASN A 35 -6.10 2.16 7.45
N ALA A 36 -5.38 2.74 8.42
CA ALA A 36 -4.32 2.06 9.17
C ALA A 36 -4.86 1.14 10.29
N THR A 37 -6.16 1.21 10.57
CA THR A 37 -6.82 0.34 11.55
C THR A 37 -8.21 -0.10 11.08
N ALA A 38 -8.58 -1.34 11.39
CA ALA A 38 -9.92 -1.87 11.18
C ALA A 38 -10.70 -1.88 12.51
N PRO A 39 -12.00 -1.51 12.52
CA PRO A 39 -12.84 -1.63 13.72
C PRO A 39 -12.94 -3.08 14.18
N HIS A 40 -12.80 -3.32 15.48
CA HIS A 40 -12.98 -4.66 16.06
C HIS A 40 -13.80 -4.60 17.35
N PRO A 41 -14.98 -5.25 17.41
CA PRO A 41 -15.76 -5.35 18.64
C PRO A 41 -14.95 -6.09 19.71
N GLY A 42 -14.77 -5.48 20.88
CA GLY A 42 -14.06 -6.09 22.01
C GLY A 42 -12.56 -5.76 22.09
N ALA A 43 -11.97 -5.11 21.09
CA ALA A 43 -10.69 -4.43 21.26
C ALA A 43 -10.95 -2.98 21.72
N GLY A 44 -10.17 -2.49 22.68
CA GLY A 44 -10.21 -1.08 23.12
C GLY A 44 -9.73 -0.07 22.05
N GLY A 45 -9.52 -0.52 20.81
CA GLY A 45 -9.04 0.25 19.66
C GLY A 45 -9.16 -0.57 18.36
N GLY A 46 -8.81 0.03 17.22
CA GLY A 46 -8.80 -0.67 15.93
C GLY A 46 -7.59 -1.61 15.75
N LEU A 47 -7.76 -2.69 15.00
CA LEU A 47 -6.70 -3.65 14.69
C LEU A 47 -5.80 -3.11 13.57
N PRO A 48 -4.47 -3.17 13.68
CA PRO A 48 -3.57 -2.55 12.71
C PRO A 48 -3.67 -3.21 11.34
N THR A 49 -3.86 -2.42 10.29
CA THR A 49 -3.99 -2.88 8.90
C THR A 49 -2.95 -2.22 8.01
N ARG A 50 -2.50 -2.94 6.98
CA ARG A 50 -1.56 -2.43 5.99
C ARG A 50 -1.93 -2.89 4.60
N THR A 51 -1.95 -1.95 3.65
CA THR A 51 -2.15 -2.22 2.23
C THR A 51 -0.83 -2.02 1.50
N LEU A 52 -0.45 -2.96 0.63
CA LEU A 52 0.70 -2.84 -0.27
C LEU A 52 0.24 -3.16 -1.70
N PHE A 53 0.81 -2.44 -2.68
CA PHE A 53 0.58 -2.70 -4.10
C PHE A 53 1.74 -3.54 -4.65
N VAL A 54 1.40 -4.65 -5.30
CA VAL A 54 2.39 -5.50 -5.97
C VAL A 54 2.38 -5.17 -7.45
N LEU A 55 3.53 -4.70 -7.94
CA LEU A 55 3.67 -4.21 -9.30
C LEU A 55 4.39 -5.21 -10.21
N GLY A 56 4.08 -5.13 -11.50
CA GLY A 56 4.87 -5.76 -12.55
C GLY A 56 6.05 -4.87 -12.97
N VAL A 57 6.70 -5.27 -14.07
CA VAL A 57 7.80 -4.49 -14.66
C VAL A 57 7.25 -3.28 -15.41
N PRO A 58 7.74 -2.05 -15.16
CA PRO A 58 7.34 -0.88 -15.93
C PRO A 58 7.76 -0.97 -17.41
N GLY A 59 6.95 -0.39 -18.29
CA GLY A 59 7.13 -0.41 -19.74
C GLY A 59 8.22 0.53 -20.26
N GLY A 60 8.79 1.39 -19.42
CA GLY A 60 9.88 2.29 -19.82
C GLY A 60 10.40 3.19 -18.70
N PRO A 61 11.42 4.02 -19.00
CA PRO A 61 12.11 4.85 -18.00
C PRO A 61 11.21 5.87 -17.32
N GLU A 62 10.31 6.52 -18.06
CA GLU A 62 9.38 7.52 -17.51
C GLU A 62 8.44 6.88 -16.46
N GLU A 63 7.91 5.69 -16.75
CA GLU A 63 7.06 4.95 -15.82
C GLU A 63 7.85 4.47 -14.59
N GLN A 64 9.10 4.02 -14.78
CA GLN A 64 10.00 3.67 -13.68
C GLN A 64 10.31 4.87 -12.76
N GLU A 65 10.54 6.05 -13.32
CA GLU A 65 10.78 7.28 -12.55
C GLU A 65 9.55 7.70 -11.76
N ALA A 66 8.37 7.67 -12.39
CA ALA A 66 7.10 7.97 -11.75
C ALA A 66 6.81 7.00 -10.59
N LEU A 67 7.00 5.69 -10.79
CA LEU A 67 6.89 4.69 -9.74
C LEU A 67 7.91 4.90 -8.62
N GLY A 68 9.14 5.30 -8.95
CA GLY A 68 10.16 5.63 -7.95
C GLY A 68 9.75 6.83 -7.08
N ALA A 69 9.15 7.86 -7.67
CA ALA A 69 8.63 9.00 -6.94
C ALA A 69 7.44 8.60 -6.04
N GLU A 70 6.54 7.75 -6.55
CA GLU A 70 5.41 7.20 -5.79
C GLU A 70 5.89 6.34 -4.61
N ALA A 71 6.85 5.43 -4.83
CA ALA A 71 7.40 4.56 -3.80
C ALA A 71 8.04 5.36 -2.66
N ARG A 72 8.78 6.44 -2.98
CA ARG A 72 9.36 7.33 -1.98
C ARG A 72 8.29 8.09 -1.18
N ARG A 73 7.19 8.45 -1.83
CA ARG A 73 6.10 9.22 -1.19
C ARG A 73 5.26 8.36 -0.25
N PHE A 74 4.92 7.13 -0.64
CA PHE A 74 3.93 6.31 0.07
C PHE A 74 4.52 5.09 0.77
N GLY A 75 5.66 4.56 0.30
CA GLY A 75 6.31 3.40 0.92
C GLY A 75 5.48 2.11 0.91
N ASP A 76 4.56 2.00 -0.04
CA ASP A 76 3.57 0.91 -0.15
C ASP A 76 3.65 0.12 -1.46
N LEU A 77 4.69 0.33 -2.27
CA LEU A 77 4.92 -0.39 -3.52
C LEU A 77 5.93 -1.53 -3.31
N LEU A 78 5.61 -2.70 -3.89
CA LEU A 78 6.46 -3.90 -3.98
C LEU A 78 6.78 -4.21 -5.43
#